data_AF-A0A2I6QL98-F1
#
_entry.id   AF-A0A2I6QL98-F1
#
_cell.length_a   1.000
_cell.length_b   1.000
_cell.length_c   1.000
_cell.angle_alpha   90.00
_cell.angle_beta   90.00
_cell.angle_gamma   90.00
#
_symmetry.space_group_name_H-M   'P 1'
#
loop_
_entity.id
_entity.type
_entity.pdbx_description
1 polymer ?
#
loop_
_entity_poly.entity_id
_entity_poly.type
_entity_poly.pdbx_seq_one_letter_code
_entity_poly.pdbx_strand_id
1 'polypeptide(L)'
;MERTGRIKLVKDGVLQGTAFLDIDAEVDSDGGEQGLLGLAFPVDYETSGSFYIDYTGTKPGAPQPPTRICRVQRNATNPDLADAGSLSLLLEIAQPFSNHNGGMVAFGPDDYLYIGMGDGGSGNDPNRNAQNLNALLGKILRIDVVEGGEGAGTGGTQYDIPPSNPFATGGGLPEIWDYGMRNPFRFSFDKTAGDLWIGDVGQNAFEEIDFEAAGSPGGRNYGWAVFEAARCNTNYTGTTQTTCDELSPDVTFPVYSFANPSVGNAVIGGYVYRGAAIPELQGTYFFSDAGKSFIKTFTLTGGVVTGVTDRTNDVDPLNVLQQAVSFGEDNDGELYLADLAGAVYKIVPVPPEQGEGELEHYTADVNSNNRLSLSEVLRVIQFYNSDGFYCAAGTEDGYSPGAVGNRTCIAYDSDYDPQNWRISLNEVLRVIQLYNTTTGFQPCENGEDGFCSI
;
A
#
# COMPACT_ATOMS: atom_id res chain seq x y z
N MET A 1 -12.82 -1.88 -1.98
CA MET A 1 -13.17 -1.82 -3.41
C MET A 1 -12.96 -3.22 -3.99
N GLU A 2 -13.89 -3.71 -4.81
CA GLU A 2 -13.83 -5.03 -5.43
C GLU A 2 -13.49 -4.87 -6.91
N ARG A 3 -12.56 -5.68 -7.43
CA ARG A 3 -12.04 -5.60 -8.80
C ARG A 3 -13.12 -5.70 -9.87
N THR A 4 -14.22 -6.39 -9.58
CA THR A 4 -15.32 -6.59 -10.54
C THR A 4 -16.14 -5.32 -10.79
N GLY A 5 -15.97 -4.25 -10.00
CA GLY A 5 -16.69 -2.98 -10.21
C GLY A 5 -17.59 -2.54 -9.07
N ARG A 6 -17.31 -2.97 -7.84
CA ARG A 6 -18.10 -2.59 -6.67
C ARG A 6 -17.28 -1.82 -5.63
N ILE A 7 -17.87 -0.78 -5.08
CA ILE A 7 -17.35 -0.06 -3.91
C ILE A 7 -18.27 -0.37 -2.75
N LYS A 8 -17.73 -0.85 -1.63
CA LYS A 8 -18.49 -1.15 -0.41
C LYS A 8 -18.14 -0.19 0.70
N LEU A 9 -19.11 0.08 1.58
CA LEU A 9 -18.91 0.85 2.79
C LEU A 9 -18.62 -0.07 3.96
N VAL A 10 -17.74 0.38 4.84
CA VAL A 10 -17.57 -0.15 6.19
C VAL A 10 -17.99 0.94 7.16
N LYS A 11 -18.91 0.63 8.07
CA LYS A 11 -19.37 1.56 9.11
C LYS A 11 -19.21 0.89 10.47
N ASP A 12 -18.49 1.55 11.38
CA ASP A 12 -18.23 1.05 12.72
C ASP A 12 -17.66 -0.38 12.72
N GLY A 13 -16.76 -0.67 11.78
CA GLY A 13 -16.16 -1.99 11.59
C GLY A 13 -17.06 -3.03 10.90
N VAL A 14 -18.29 -2.66 10.49
CA VAL A 14 -19.24 -3.55 9.81
C VAL A 14 -19.31 -3.24 8.33
N LEU A 15 -18.98 -4.25 7.51
CA LEU A 15 -19.17 -4.19 6.05
C LEU A 15 -20.66 -4.13 5.72
N GLN A 16 -21.06 -3.10 4.99
CA GLN A 16 -22.45 -2.91 4.58
C GLN A 16 -22.81 -3.89 3.46
N GLY A 17 -24.02 -4.46 3.54
CA GLY A 17 -24.49 -5.45 2.57
C GLY A 17 -24.77 -4.86 1.17
N THR A 18 -25.19 -3.60 1.11
CA THR A 18 -25.38 -2.86 -0.14
C THR A 18 -24.10 -2.14 -0.53
N ALA A 19 -23.70 -2.25 -1.79
CA ALA A 19 -22.55 -1.50 -2.33
C ALA A 19 -22.87 0.00 -2.41
N PHE A 20 -21.89 0.84 -2.10
CA PHE A 20 -21.92 2.27 -2.36
C PHE A 20 -22.09 2.55 -3.86
N LEU A 21 -21.30 1.87 -4.69
CA LEU A 21 -21.34 1.95 -6.14
C LEU A 21 -21.29 0.52 -6.70
N ASP A 22 -22.11 0.24 -7.71
CA ASP A 22 -22.05 -0.98 -8.51
C ASP A 22 -22.05 -0.59 -10.00
N ILE A 23 -20.92 -0.81 -10.66
CA ILE A 23 -20.69 -0.57 -12.08
C ILE A 23 -20.13 -1.83 -12.76
N ASP A 24 -20.44 -3.01 -12.21
CA ASP A 24 -19.93 -4.30 -12.69
C ASP A 24 -20.15 -4.51 -14.21
N ALA A 25 -21.26 -4.01 -14.74
CA ALA A 25 -21.58 -4.07 -16.17
C ALA A 25 -20.68 -3.20 -17.08
N GLU A 26 -19.99 -2.21 -16.52
CA GLU A 26 -19.10 -1.30 -17.25
C GLU A 26 -17.64 -1.77 -17.23
N VAL A 27 -17.29 -2.62 -16.26
CA VAL A 27 -15.92 -3.03 -15.94
C VAL A 27 -15.57 -4.34 -16.63
N ASP A 28 -14.43 -4.35 -17.33
CA ASP A 28 -13.77 -5.56 -17.79
C ASP A 28 -12.69 -5.94 -16.76
N SER A 29 -12.74 -7.16 -16.23
CA SER A 29 -11.84 -7.65 -15.18
C SER A 29 -11.32 -9.07 -15.42
N ASP A 30 -11.35 -9.50 -16.69
CA ASP A 30 -10.92 -10.83 -17.11
C ASP A 30 -9.38 -10.99 -17.05
N GLY A 31 -8.64 -9.91 -17.21
CA GLY A 31 -7.18 -9.85 -17.04
C GLY A 31 -6.72 -9.79 -15.58
N GLY A 32 -5.44 -10.12 -15.35
CA GLY A 32 -4.86 -10.16 -14.01
C GLY A 32 -4.84 -8.81 -13.29
N GLU A 33 -4.56 -7.74 -14.03
CA GLU A 33 -4.43 -6.36 -13.53
C GLU A 33 -5.60 -5.45 -13.96
N GLN A 34 -6.65 -6.04 -14.53
CA GLN A 34 -7.83 -5.34 -15.02
C GLN A 34 -8.92 -5.31 -13.94
N GLY A 35 -9.74 -4.27 -13.95
CA GLY A 35 -10.94 -4.14 -13.14
C GLY A 35 -11.24 -2.70 -12.76
N LEU A 36 -11.96 -2.52 -11.65
CA LEU A 36 -12.01 -1.26 -10.91
C LEU A 36 -10.78 -1.16 -10.01
N LEU A 37 -9.92 -0.18 -10.28
CA LEU A 37 -8.55 -0.14 -9.78
C LEU A 37 -8.27 1.05 -8.87
N GLY A 38 -9.00 2.16 -9.04
CA GLY A 38 -8.77 3.42 -8.33
C GLY A 38 -10.03 4.11 -7.83
N LEU A 39 -9.89 4.83 -6.73
CA LEU A 39 -10.93 5.64 -6.11
C LEU A 39 -10.29 6.86 -5.42
N ALA A 40 -10.77 8.06 -5.73
CA ALA A 40 -10.32 9.30 -5.11
C ALA A 40 -11.51 10.21 -4.78
N PHE A 41 -11.42 10.88 -3.64
CA PHE A 41 -12.38 11.90 -3.21
C PHE A 41 -11.68 13.26 -3.17
N PRO A 42 -12.24 14.30 -3.83
CA PRO A 42 -11.74 15.66 -3.70
C PRO A 42 -12.04 16.25 -2.32
N VAL A 43 -11.32 17.31 -1.94
CA VAL A 43 -11.55 18.05 -0.69
C VAL A 43 -13.00 18.56 -0.57
N ASP A 44 -13.64 18.89 -1.70
CA ASP A 44 -15.00 19.41 -1.73
C ASP A 44 -16.09 18.34 -1.69
N TYR A 45 -15.75 17.05 -1.62
CA TYR A 45 -16.69 15.90 -1.75
C TYR A 45 -17.93 16.01 -0.85
N GLU A 46 -17.79 16.53 0.38
CA GLU A 46 -18.94 16.70 1.27
C GLU A 46 -20.04 17.58 0.64
N THR A 47 -19.61 18.61 -0.10
CA THR A 47 -20.46 19.60 -0.75
C THR A 47 -20.79 19.25 -2.20
N SER A 48 -19.78 18.86 -3.00
CA SER A 48 -19.95 18.54 -4.42
C SER A 48 -20.60 17.18 -4.61
N GLY A 49 -20.33 16.22 -3.71
CA GLY A 49 -20.70 14.82 -3.84
C GLY A 49 -19.99 14.09 -4.98
N SER A 50 -19.07 14.74 -5.69
CA SER A 50 -18.33 14.16 -6.82
C SER A 50 -17.12 13.38 -6.34
N PHE A 51 -16.91 12.20 -6.88
CA PHE A 51 -15.73 11.38 -6.65
C PHE A 51 -15.27 10.74 -7.95
N TYR A 52 -14.05 10.20 -7.96
CA TYR A 52 -13.37 9.80 -9.19
C TYR A 52 -12.90 8.36 -9.09
N ILE A 53 -13.02 7.63 -10.19
CA ILE A 53 -12.64 6.24 -10.28
C ILE A 53 -11.76 6.00 -11.51
N ASP A 54 -10.91 4.99 -11.40
CA ASP A 54 -10.14 4.42 -12.51
C ASP A 54 -10.54 2.95 -12.68
N TYR A 55 -10.89 2.57 -13.91
CA TYR A 55 -11.23 1.19 -14.24
C TYR A 55 -10.91 0.83 -15.69
N THR A 56 -10.69 -0.44 -15.96
CA THR A 56 -10.66 -0.97 -17.34
C THR A 56 -12.07 -1.19 -17.84
N GLY A 57 -12.46 -0.43 -18.86
CA GLY A 57 -13.83 -0.38 -19.36
C GLY A 57 -14.10 -1.29 -20.54
N THR A 58 -15.35 -1.69 -20.71
CA THR A 58 -15.77 -2.43 -21.91
C THR A 58 -15.71 -1.54 -23.16
N LYS A 59 -14.92 -1.92 -24.18
CA LYS A 59 -14.89 -1.25 -25.49
C LYS A 59 -14.96 -2.26 -26.65
N PRO A 60 -16.12 -2.43 -27.28
CA PRO A 60 -16.26 -3.34 -28.43
C PRO A 60 -15.25 -3.02 -29.53
N GLY A 61 -14.46 -4.02 -29.93
CA GLY A 61 -13.49 -3.92 -31.03
C GLY A 61 -12.10 -3.40 -30.64
N ALA A 62 -11.86 -3.03 -29.37
CA ALA A 62 -10.51 -2.78 -28.88
C ALA A 62 -9.76 -4.10 -28.64
N PRO A 63 -8.44 -4.17 -28.89
CA PRO A 63 -7.65 -5.38 -28.59
C PRO A 63 -7.59 -5.72 -27.09
N GLN A 64 -7.69 -4.69 -26.25
CA GLN A 64 -7.74 -4.74 -24.79
C GLN A 64 -8.74 -3.68 -24.29
N PRO A 65 -9.37 -3.88 -23.12
CA PRO A 65 -10.19 -2.85 -22.52
C PRO A 65 -9.35 -1.60 -22.22
N PRO A 66 -9.77 -0.39 -22.65
CA PRO A 66 -9.08 0.83 -22.29
C PRO A 66 -9.22 1.14 -20.80
N THR A 67 -8.25 1.85 -20.24
CA THR A 67 -8.39 2.45 -18.91
C THR A 67 -9.24 3.71 -19.02
N ARG A 68 -10.20 3.86 -18.12
CA ARG A 68 -11.13 4.99 -18.05
C ARG A 68 -11.06 5.64 -16.68
N ILE A 69 -10.88 6.95 -16.70
CA ILE A 69 -11.00 7.81 -15.53
C ILE A 69 -12.34 8.51 -15.64
N CYS A 70 -13.20 8.32 -14.65
CA CYS A 70 -14.56 8.84 -14.64
C CYS A 70 -14.85 9.60 -13.35
N ARG A 71 -15.68 10.64 -13.46
CA ARG A 71 -16.38 11.25 -12.33
C ARG A 71 -17.69 10.52 -12.07
N VAL A 72 -18.05 10.36 -10.80
CA VAL A 72 -19.31 9.79 -10.34
C VAL A 72 -19.88 10.67 -9.23
N GLN A 73 -21.21 10.73 -9.15
CA GLN A 73 -21.94 11.53 -8.19
C GLN A 73 -22.49 10.66 -7.05
N ARG A 74 -22.29 11.08 -5.80
CA ARG A 74 -22.99 10.56 -4.63
C ARG A 74 -24.48 10.82 -4.80
N ASN A 75 -25.31 9.85 -4.42
CA ASN A 75 -26.76 10.01 -4.46
C ASN A 75 -27.21 11.20 -3.59
N ALA A 76 -28.06 12.05 -4.17
CA ALA A 76 -28.45 13.32 -3.54
C ALA A 76 -29.32 13.16 -2.27
N THR A 77 -29.97 12.00 -2.09
CA THR A 77 -30.88 11.75 -0.96
C THR A 77 -30.37 10.69 0.00
N ASN A 78 -29.47 9.81 -0.43
CA ASN A 78 -28.84 8.82 0.41
C ASN A 78 -27.30 8.87 0.27
N PRO A 79 -26.57 9.43 1.25
CA PRO A 79 -25.11 9.57 1.16
C PRO A 79 -24.36 8.23 1.19
N ASP A 80 -25.04 7.13 1.53
CA ASP A 80 -24.47 5.78 1.53
C ASP A 80 -24.53 5.11 0.14
N LEU A 81 -25.04 5.82 -0.87
CA LEU A 81 -25.14 5.34 -2.24
C LEU A 81 -24.52 6.36 -3.19
N ALA A 82 -23.98 5.87 -4.30
CA ALA A 82 -23.64 6.63 -5.49
C ALA A 82 -24.65 6.37 -6.61
N ASP A 83 -24.78 7.31 -7.53
CA ASP A 83 -25.59 7.14 -8.73
C ASP A 83 -24.72 6.57 -9.86
N ALA A 84 -24.83 5.27 -10.13
CA ALA A 84 -24.10 4.64 -11.24
C ALA A 84 -24.44 5.26 -12.61
N GLY A 85 -25.65 5.84 -12.77
CA GLY A 85 -26.05 6.55 -13.99
C GLY A 85 -25.37 7.90 -14.20
N SER A 86 -24.63 8.39 -13.20
CA SER A 86 -23.89 9.66 -13.26
C SER A 86 -22.45 9.53 -13.77
N LEU A 87 -22.02 8.33 -14.17
CA LEU A 87 -20.70 8.07 -14.74
C LEU A 87 -20.40 9.04 -15.89
N SER A 88 -19.38 9.88 -15.69
CA SER A 88 -18.95 10.90 -16.64
C SER A 88 -17.49 10.69 -17.01
N LEU A 89 -17.22 10.30 -18.26
CA LEU A 89 -15.86 10.03 -18.74
C LEU A 89 -15.02 11.31 -18.78
N LEU A 90 -13.89 11.29 -18.08
CA LEU A 90 -12.89 12.34 -18.12
C LEU A 90 -11.80 11.98 -19.11
N LEU A 91 -11.20 10.81 -18.98
CA LEU A 91 -10.05 10.40 -19.79
C LEU A 91 -10.16 8.91 -20.15
N GLU A 92 -9.91 8.57 -21.42
CA GLU A 92 -9.84 7.19 -21.90
C GLU A 92 -8.47 6.94 -22.54
N ILE A 93 -7.76 5.92 -22.06
CA ILE A 93 -6.42 5.56 -22.53
C ILE A 93 -6.48 4.14 -23.10
N ALA A 94 -6.11 4.00 -24.38
CA ALA A 94 -6.07 2.70 -25.03
C ALA A 94 -4.92 1.85 -24.47
N GLN A 95 -5.23 0.59 -24.11
CA GLN A 95 -4.25 -0.36 -23.60
C GLN A 95 -3.74 -1.27 -24.73
N PRO A 96 -2.42 -1.45 -24.90
CA PRO A 96 -1.89 -2.37 -25.91
C PRO A 96 -1.81 -3.82 -25.42
N PHE A 97 -1.66 -4.05 -24.11
CA PHE A 97 -1.61 -5.37 -23.48
C PHE A 97 -2.53 -5.45 -22.25
N SER A 98 -2.72 -6.66 -21.71
CA SER A 98 -3.67 -6.95 -20.62
C SER A 98 -3.12 -6.66 -19.22
N ASN A 99 -1.96 -5.99 -19.13
CA ASN A 99 -1.27 -5.67 -17.88
C ASN A 99 -0.66 -4.26 -17.96
N HIS A 100 -0.22 -3.75 -16.81
CA HIS A 100 0.23 -2.39 -16.55
C HIS A 100 -0.85 -1.35 -16.87
N ASN A 101 -2.08 -1.62 -16.44
CA ASN A 101 -3.27 -0.86 -16.81
C ASN A 101 -3.46 0.44 -16.00
N GLY A 102 -2.51 0.78 -15.12
CA GLY A 102 -2.61 1.91 -14.20
C GLY A 102 -3.41 1.55 -12.96
N GLY A 103 -4.17 2.51 -12.44
CA GLY A 103 -5.19 2.23 -11.44
C GLY A 103 -5.10 3.04 -10.16
N MET A 104 -3.98 3.69 -9.85
CA MET A 104 -3.97 4.64 -8.74
C MET A 104 -4.44 6.01 -9.21
N VAL A 105 -5.40 6.58 -8.49
CA VAL A 105 -5.82 7.97 -8.61
C VAL A 105 -5.86 8.60 -7.23
N ALA A 106 -5.37 9.83 -7.12
CA ALA A 106 -5.41 10.58 -5.87
C ALA A 106 -5.39 12.09 -6.14
N PHE A 107 -5.96 12.87 -5.22
CA PHE A 107 -5.80 14.31 -5.25
C PHE A 107 -4.47 14.69 -4.59
N GLY A 108 -3.71 15.55 -5.27
CA GLY A 108 -2.51 16.16 -4.71
C GLY A 108 -2.85 17.23 -3.67
N PRO A 109 -1.84 17.73 -2.93
CA PRO A 109 -2.01 18.86 -2.01
C PRO A 109 -2.36 20.19 -2.71
N ASP A 110 -2.40 20.18 -4.04
CA ASP A 110 -2.74 21.28 -4.94
C ASP A 110 -4.14 21.14 -5.56
N ASP A 111 -4.95 20.20 -5.05
CA ASP A 111 -6.33 19.92 -5.48
C ASP A 111 -6.49 19.41 -6.93
N TYR A 112 -5.40 19.01 -7.60
CA TYR A 112 -5.48 18.36 -8.91
C TYR A 112 -5.54 16.83 -8.80
N LEU A 113 -6.16 16.19 -9.79
CA LEU A 113 -6.25 14.74 -9.86
C LEU A 113 -4.99 14.17 -10.52
N TYR A 114 -4.23 13.38 -9.76
CA TYR A 114 -3.09 12.62 -10.24
C TYR A 114 -3.51 11.21 -10.63
N ILE A 115 -2.95 10.68 -11.72
CA ILE A 115 -3.31 9.38 -12.29
C ILE A 115 -2.03 8.62 -12.61
N GLY A 116 -1.87 7.43 -12.04
CA GLY A 116 -0.75 6.53 -12.30
C GLY A 116 -1.07 5.62 -13.49
N MET A 117 -0.19 5.61 -14.50
CA MET A 117 -0.40 4.85 -15.71
C MET A 117 0.85 4.07 -16.10
N GLY A 118 0.74 2.75 -16.17
CA GLY A 118 1.82 1.89 -16.63
C GLY A 118 2.13 2.09 -18.12
N ASP A 119 3.25 1.53 -18.58
CA ASP A 119 3.75 1.61 -19.96
C ASP A 119 2.85 0.90 -21.00
N GLY A 120 1.77 0.27 -20.54
CA GLY A 120 0.80 -0.46 -21.34
C GLY A 120 1.08 -1.96 -21.44
N GLY A 121 2.13 -2.45 -20.79
CA GLY A 121 2.36 -3.87 -20.56
C GLY A 121 3.42 -4.51 -21.46
N SER A 122 3.49 -5.84 -21.38
CA SER A 122 4.59 -6.65 -21.93
C SER A 122 5.94 -6.36 -21.27
N GLY A 123 7.01 -6.97 -21.81
CA GLY A 123 8.37 -6.80 -21.32
C GLY A 123 9.19 -5.79 -22.13
N ASN A 124 9.99 -4.98 -21.43
CA ASN A 124 10.92 -3.98 -21.96
C ASN A 124 10.27 -2.87 -22.80
N ASP A 125 9.03 -2.49 -22.47
CA ASP A 125 8.28 -1.40 -23.10
C ASP A 125 8.36 -1.44 -24.65
N PRO A 126 7.77 -2.46 -25.30
CA PRO A 126 7.94 -2.68 -26.74
C PRO A 126 7.38 -1.53 -27.60
N ASN A 127 6.41 -0.78 -27.05
CA ASN A 127 5.81 0.39 -27.69
C ASN A 127 6.54 1.70 -27.36
N ARG A 128 7.55 1.65 -26.47
CA ARG A 128 8.39 2.78 -26.06
C ARG A 128 7.58 3.91 -25.43
N ASN A 129 6.51 3.56 -24.73
CA ASN A 129 5.59 4.51 -24.15
C ASN A 129 6.22 5.32 -23.02
N ALA A 130 7.04 4.69 -22.17
CA ALA A 130 7.53 5.32 -20.94
C ALA A 130 8.36 6.58 -21.22
N GLN A 131 9.25 6.54 -22.20
CA GLN A 131 10.05 7.70 -22.66
C GLN A 131 9.35 8.56 -23.72
N ASN A 132 8.25 8.10 -24.32
CA ASN A 132 7.53 8.86 -25.34
C ASN A 132 6.60 9.89 -24.69
N LEU A 133 6.97 11.17 -24.78
CA LEU A 133 6.17 12.29 -24.28
C LEU A 133 4.91 12.56 -25.12
N ASN A 134 4.70 11.85 -26.23
CA ASN A 134 3.45 11.90 -27.02
C ASN A 134 2.49 10.75 -26.69
N ALA A 135 2.72 10.03 -25.59
CA ALA A 135 1.87 8.95 -25.10
C ALA A 135 1.55 9.17 -23.61
N LEU A 136 0.33 8.78 -23.20
CA LEU A 136 -0.13 8.87 -21.80
C LEU A 136 0.27 7.66 -20.94
N LEU A 137 0.87 6.64 -21.56
CA LEU A 137 1.31 5.40 -20.90
C LEU A 137 2.74 5.55 -20.35
N GLY A 138 3.02 4.96 -19.18
CA GLY A 138 4.31 5.02 -18.47
C GLY A 138 4.55 6.40 -17.86
N LYS A 139 3.54 6.92 -17.15
CA LYS A 139 3.45 8.31 -16.66
C LYS A 139 2.81 8.37 -15.27
N ILE A 140 3.11 9.45 -14.56
CA ILE A 140 2.15 10.09 -13.65
C ILE A 140 1.51 11.23 -14.45
N LEU A 141 0.19 11.25 -14.55
CA LEU A 141 -0.58 12.32 -15.18
C LEU A 141 -1.19 13.22 -14.10
N ARG A 142 -1.48 14.48 -14.43
CA ARG A 142 -2.12 15.45 -13.54
C ARG A 142 -3.10 16.32 -14.33
N ILE A 143 -4.37 16.30 -13.95
CA ILE A 143 -5.46 17.01 -14.64
C ILE A 143 -6.30 17.85 -13.66
N ASP A 144 -6.97 18.87 -14.18
CA ASP A 144 -7.91 19.71 -13.45
C ASP A 144 -9.35 19.28 -13.74
N VAL A 145 -10.05 18.80 -12.72
CA VAL A 145 -11.37 18.16 -12.85
C VAL A 145 -12.55 19.06 -12.46
N VAL A 146 -12.34 20.38 -12.46
CA VAL A 146 -13.40 21.38 -12.16
C VAL A 146 -14.72 21.09 -12.88
N GLU A 147 -15.82 21.23 -12.14
CA GLU A 147 -17.15 21.00 -12.67
C GLU A 147 -17.45 21.96 -13.83
N GLY A 148 -17.75 21.41 -15.00
CA GLY A 148 -18.01 22.21 -16.21
C GLY A 148 -16.75 22.67 -16.96
N GLY A 149 -15.60 22.01 -16.72
CA GLY A 149 -14.32 22.29 -17.39
C GLY A 149 -14.45 22.56 -18.88
N GLU A 150 -13.63 23.47 -19.38
CA GLU A 150 -13.71 24.00 -20.75
C GLU A 150 -13.32 22.97 -21.82
N GLY A 151 -12.68 21.87 -21.38
CA GLY A 151 -12.28 20.74 -22.19
C GLY A 151 -10.99 20.98 -22.95
N ALA A 152 -10.02 21.56 -22.25
CA ALA A 152 -8.69 21.84 -22.79
C ALA A 152 -7.79 20.59 -22.89
N GLY A 153 -8.22 19.44 -22.36
CA GLY A 153 -7.50 18.16 -22.44
C GLY A 153 -7.51 17.49 -23.81
N THR A 154 -6.70 16.43 -23.95
CA THR A 154 -6.66 15.62 -25.17
C THR A 154 -8.00 14.96 -25.45
N GLY A 155 -8.53 15.13 -26.67
CA GLY A 155 -9.72 14.42 -27.13
C GLY A 155 -11.07 15.06 -26.82
N GLY A 156 -11.13 16.33 -26.39
CA GLY A 156 -12.38 17.05 -26.13
C GLY A 156 -13.07 16.63 -24.82
N THR A 157 -12.25 16.38 -23.81
CA THR A 157 -12.59 15.79 -22.52
C THR A 157 -13.21 16.81 -21.55
N GLN A 158 -13.75 16.36 -20.41
CA GLN A 158 -14.41 17.24 -19.41
C GLN A 158 -13.46 17.69 -18.29
N TYR A 159 -12.20 17.92 -18.62
CA TYR A 159 -11.17 18.37 -17.69
C TYR A 159 -10.28 19.42 -18.37
N ASP A 160 -9.62 20.23 -17.54
CA ASP A 160 -8.67 21.24 -17.97
C ASP A 160 -7.23 20.82 -17.62
N ILE A 161 -6.26 21.51 -18.21
CA ILE A 161 -4.84 21.26 -17.97
C ILE A 161 -4.34 22.26 -16.92
N PRO A 162 -3.78 21.80 -15.79
CA PRO A 162 -3.11 22.69 -14.85
C PRO A 162 -2.00 23.48 -15.57
N PRO A 163 -2.02 24.83 -15.52
CA PRO A 163 -0.99 25.64 -16.18
C PRO A 163 0.42 25.39 -15.65
N SER A 164 0.52 24.83 -14.44
CA SER A 164 1.76 24.41 -13.80
C SER A 164 2.27 23.03 -14.26
N ASN A 165 1.59 22.34 -15.16
CA ASN A 165 2.14 21.10 -15.70
C ASN A 165 3.40 21.37 -16.53
N PRO A 166 4.43 20.50 -16.44
CA PRO A 166 5.73 20.73 -17.07
C PRO A 166 5.65 20.78 -18.61
N PHE A 167 4.62 20.17 -19.21
CA PHE A 167 4.42 20.12 -20.65
C PHE A 167 3.19 20.92 -21.13
N ALA A 168 2.60 21.75 -20.27
CA ALA A 168 1.37 22.51 -20.60
C ALA A 168 1.51 23.41 -21.83
N THR A 169 2.72 23.93 -22.11
CA THR A 169 3.01 24.81 -23.24
C THR A 169 3.71 24.11 -24.42
N GLY A 170 3.76 22.78 -24.42
CA GLY A 170 4.40 21.96 -25.46
C GLY A 170 5.65 21.21 -24.99
N GLY A 171 6.22 20.39 -25.87
CA GLY A 171 7.34 19.48 -25.55
C GLY A 171 6.89 18.07 -25.13
N GLY A 172 5.59 17.89 -24.86
CA GLY A 172 4.93 16.62 -24.54
C GLY A 172 3.42 16.81 -24.50
N LEU A 173 2.69 15.75 -24.17
CA LEU A 173 1.26 15.84 -23.87
C LEU A 173 1.06 16.64 -22.58
N PRO A 174 0.10 17.59 -22.56
CA PRO A 174 -0.05 18.54 -21.47
C PRO A 174 -0.49 17.90 -20.14
N GLU A 175 -1.05 16.70 -20.16
CA GLU A 175 -1.48 15.93 -18.98
C GLU A 175 -0.29 15.36 -18.19
N ILE A 176 0.88 15.23 -18.81
CA ILE A 176 2.03 14.56 -18.20
C ILE A 176 2.56 15.41 -17.04
N TRP A 177 2.58 14.81 -15.84
CA TRP A 177 3.34 15.31 -14.69
C TRP A 177 4.74 14.73 -14.71
N ASP A 178 4.87 13.40 -14.67
CA ASP A 178 6.16 12.70 -14.73
C ASP A 178 6.13 11.56 -15.76
N TYR A 179 7.31 11.08 -16.15
CA TYR A 179 7.46 10.03 -17.16
C TYR A 179 8.61 9.07 -16.88
N GLY A 180 8.75 8.05 -17.72
CA GLY A 180 9.77 7.02 -17.53
C GLY A 180 9.38 6.00 -16.46
N MET A 181 8.09 5.75 -16.28
CA MET A 181 7.56 4.74 -15.35
C MET A 181 7.29 3.41 -16.07
N ARG A 182 7.38 2.28 -15.35
CA ARG A 182 6.97 0.97 -15.86
C ARG A 182 5.52 0.66 -15.53
N ASN A 183 5.21 0.58 -14.26
CA ASN A 183 3.90 0.28 -13.71
C ASN A 183 3.77 0.88 -12.29
N PRO A 184 3.53 2.20 -12.18
CA PRO A 184 3.38 2.89 -10.90
C PRO A 184 2.07 2.44 -10.23
N PHE A 185 2.15 1.32 -9.49
CA PHE A 185 1.01 0.49 -9.10
C PHE A 185 0.16 1.16 -8.01
N ARG A 186 0.80 1.65 -6.94
CA ARG A 186 0.22 2.64 -6.02
C ARG A 186 1.21 3.78 -5.80
N PHE A 187 0.64 4.95 -5.61
CA PHE A 187 1.33 6.13 -5.11
C PHE A 187 0.47 6.80 -4.06
N SER A 188 1.07 7.61 -3.19
CA SER A 188 0.35 8.39 -2.18
C SER A 188 1.03 9.73 -1.99
N PHE A 189 0.22 10.70 -1.54
CA PHE A 189 0.73 11.95 -1.00
C PHE A 189 0.80 11.84 0.51
N ASP A 190 1.91 12.26 1.11
CA ASP A 190 1.99 12.46 2.55
C ASP A 190 1.03 13.58 2.96
N LYS A 191 -0.01 13.26 3.74
CA LYS A 191 -1.03 14.22 4.20
C LYS A 191 -0.48 15.45 4.92
N THR A 192 0.71 15.35 5.52
CA THR A 192 1.35 16.45 6.25
C THR A 192 2.39 17.17 5.41
N ALA A 193 3.31 16.43 4.78
CA ALA A 193 4.42 17.01 4.05
C ALA A 193 4.05 17.44 2.61
N GLY A 194 3.07 16.76 2.01
CA GLY A 194 2.71 16.92 0.59
C GLY A 194 3.63 16.19 -0.38
N ASP A 195 4.56 15.37 0.12
CA ASP A 195 5.50 14.59 -0.69
C ASP A 195 4.78 13.46 -1.43
N LEU A 196 5.19 13.20 -2.67
CA LEU A 196 4.68 12.12 -3.51
C LEU A 196 5.60 10.89 -3.40
N TRP A 197 5.00 9.76 -3.04
CA TRP A 197 5.66 8.45 -2.93
C TRP A 197 5.05 7.50 -3.95
N ILE A 198 5.88 6.78 -4.70
CA ILE A 198 5.42 5.94 -5.82
C ILE A 198 6.06 4.56 -5.68
N GLY A 199 5.26 3.50 -5.68
CA GLY A 199 5.73 2.14 -5.90
C GLY A 199 5.64 1.79 -7.38
N ASP A 200 6.79 1.68 -8.06
CA ASP A 200 6.87 1.28 -9.46
C ASP A 200 7.28 -0.19 -9.56
N VAL A 201 6.38 -1.02 -10.09
CA VAL A 201 6.63 -2.45 -10.25
C VAL A 201 7.65 -2.65 -11.36
N GLY A 202 8.76 -3.30 -11.03
CA GLY A 202 9.81 -3.59 -11.99
C GLY A 202 9.57 -4.86 -12.80
N GLN A 203 10.57 -5.27 -13.57
CA GLN A 203 10.41 -6.39 -14.50
C GLN A 203 11.00 -7.69 -13.98
N ASN A 204 12.33 -7.72 -13.79
CA ASN A 204 13.09 -8.95 -13.55
C ASN A 204 14.28 -8.74 -12.60
N ALA A 205 14.72 -7.51 -12.36
CA ALA A 205 15.92 -7.21 -11.62
C ALA A 205 15.63 -6.51 -10.29
N PHE A 206 14.75 -5.52 -10.31
CA PHE A 206 14.50 -4.68 -9.15
C PHE A 206 13.04 -4.30 -9.08
N GLU A 207 12.53 -4.17 -7.86
CA GLU A 207 11.37 -3.34 -7.55
C GLU A 207 11.85 -2.01 -6.97
N GLU A 208 11.06 -0.95 -7.10
CA GLU A 208 11.48 0.39 -6.69
C GLU A 208 10.41 1.26 -6.03
N ILE A 209 10.88 2.12 -5.14
CA ILE A 209 10.12 3.21 -4.55
C ILE A 209 10.76 4.53 -5.00
N ASP A 210 9.99 5.31 -5.73
CA ASP A 210 10.33 6.67 -6.13
C ASP A 210 9.74 7.70 -5.18
N PHE A 211 10.33 8.89 -5.21
CA PHE A 211 9.99 9.99 -4.32
C PHE A 211 10.13 11.32 -5.05
N GLU A 212 9.13 12.17 -4.84
CA GLU A 212 9.16 13.56 -5.25
C GLU A 212 8.75 14.45 -4.07
N ALA A 213 9.64 15.37 -3.70
CA ALA A 213 9.38 16.31 -2.61
C ALA A 213 8.24 17.27 -2.98
N ALA A 214 7.45 17.67 -1.98
CA ALA A 214 6.37 18.63 -2.13
C ALA A 214 6.86 19.93 -2.81
N GLY A 215 6.05 20.44 -3.73
CA GLY A 215 6.37 21.66 -4.49
C GLY A 215 7.43 21.47 -5.58
N SER A 216 7.84 20.23 -5.87
CA SER A 216 8.61 19.95 -7.08
C SER A 216 7.83 20.36 -8.34
N PRO A 217 8.50 20.80 -9.41
CA PRO A 217 7.84 21.28 -10.62
C PRO A 217 7.33 20.15 -11.54
N GLY A 218 7.46 18.89 -11.14
CA GLY A 218 7.23 17.72 -11.99
C GLY A 218 8.27 17.62 -13.11
N GLY A 219 7.96 16.81 -14.11
CA GLY A 219 8.76 16.60 -15.31
C GLY A 219 9.91 15.63 -15.07
N ARG A 220 9.83 14.81 -14.02
CA ARG A 220 10.85 13.83 -13.67
C ARG A 220 10.81 12.68 -14.66
N ASN A 221 12.00 12.23 -15.05
CA ASN A 221 12.19 11.02 -15.83
C ASN A 221 12.69 9.91 -14.91
N TYR A 222 11.90 8.89 -14.66
CA TYR A 222 12.30 7.75 -13.83
C TYR A 222 13.05 6.65 -14.62
N GLY A 223 13.27 6.88 -15.92
CA GLY A 223 14.28 6.16 -16.70
C GLY A 223 13.84 4.85 -17.34
N TRP A 224 12.67 4.29 -17.00
CA TRP A 224 12.15 3.10 -17.67
C TRP A 224 11.88 3.37 -19.16
N ALA A 225 12.19 2.47 -20.10
CA ALA A 225 12.77 1.13 -19.92
C ALA A 225 14.30 1.05 -20.12
N VAL A 226 14.97 2.21 -20.18
CA VAL A 226 16.44 2.27 -20.31
C VAL A 226 17.12 1.88 -19.00
N PHE A 227 16.48 2.21 -17.88
CA PHE A 227 16.87 1.81 -16.53
C PHE A 227 15.77 0.98 -15.86
N GLU A 228 16.19 0.03 -15.02
CA GLU A 228 15.35 -0.67 -14.04
C GLU A 228 16.02 -0.45 -12.67
N ALA A 229 15.46 0.41 -11.83
CA ALA A 229 16.21 1.10 -10.78
C ALA A 229 17.49 1.76 -11.33
N ALA A 230 18.61 1.70 -10.59
CA ALA A 230 19.88 2.23 -11.08
C ALA A 230 20.59 1.32 -12.11
N ARG A 231 19.96 0.22 -12.54
CA ARG A 231 20.59 -0.75 -13.45
C ARG A 231 20.23 -0.43 -14.89
N CYS A 232 21.27 -0.27 -15.71
CA CYS A 232 21.12 -0.17 -17.17
C CYS A 232 20.48 -1.45 -17.76
N ASN A 233 19.38 -1.27 -18.50
CA ASN A 233 18.68 -2.35 -19.18
C ASN A 233 19.22 -2.52 -20.62
N THR A 234 20.03 -3.56 -20.81
CA THR A 234 20.63 -3.87 -22.12
C THR A 234 19.66 -4.58 -23.08
N ASN A 235 18.49 -5.00 -22.59
CA ASN A 235 17.47 -5.67 -23.40
C ASN A 235 16.43 -4.71 -23.98
N TYR A 236 16.58 -3.41 -23.75
CA TYR A 236 15.73 -2.40 -24.38
C TYR A 236 15.98 -2.36 -25.91
N THR A 237 15.11 -2.99 -26.69
CA THR A 237 15.32 -3.17 -28.13
C THR A 237 14.80 -1.98 -28.94
N GLY A 238 15.63 -0.96 -29.12
CA GLY A 238 15.35 0.23 -29.93
C GLY A 238 16.30 0.43 -31.12
N THR A 239 15.79 0.81 -32.29
CA THR A 239 16.61 1.13 -33.49
C THR A 239 17.36 2.48 -33.40
N THR A 240 17.03 3.27 -32.38
CA THR A 240 17.66 4.54 -31.97
C THR A 240 17.76 4.53 -30.43
N GLN A 241 18.43 3.51 -29.89
CA GLN A 241 18.52 3.30 -28.45
C GLN A 241 19.26 4.47 -27.80
N THR A 242 18.54 5.29 -27.03
CA THR A 242 19.20 6.16 -26.06
C THR A 242 19.95 5.24 -25.11
N THR A 243 21.27 5.39 -25.08
CA THR A 243 22.12 4.61 -24.20
C THR A 243 21.91 5.05 -22.75
N CYS A 244 22.25 4.19 -21.81
CA CYS A 244 22.21 4.54 -20.38
C CYS A 244 23.09 5.76 -20.08
N ASP A 245 24.25 5.88 -20.74
CA ASP A 245 25.14 7.04 -20.58
C ASP A 245 24.51 8.34 -21.10
N GLU A 246 23.73 8.27 -22.19
CA GLU A 246 23.03 9.42 -22.75
C GLU A 246 21.83 9.85 -21.87
N LEU A 247 21.08 8.89 -21.29
CA LEU A 247 19.89 9.23 -20.50
C LEU A 247 20.21 9.57 -19.03
N SER A 248 21.24 8.95 -18.45
CA SER A 248 21.58 9.05 -17.01
C SER A 248 21.56 10.48 -16.43
N PRO A 249 22.07 11.53 -17.12
CA PRO A 249 22.04 12.90 -16.58
C PRO A 249 20.63 13.46 -16.31
N ASP A 250 19.63 12.95 -17.01
CA ASP A 250 18.23 13.40 -16.94
C ASP A 250 17.35 12.46 -16.10
N VAL A 251 17.90 11.35 -15.59
CA VAL A 251 17.15 10.34 -14.81
C VAL A 251 17.11 10.70 -13.33
N THR A 252 15.91 10.63 -12.76
CA THR A 252 15.68 10.55 -11.31
C THR A 252 15.65 9.09 -10.90
N PHE A 253 16.66 8.64 -10.14
CA PHE A 253 16.69 7.28 -9.63
C PHE A 253 15.83 7.12 -8.37
N PRO A 254 15.33 5.91 -8.10
CA PRO A 254 14.51 5.64 -6.92
C PRO A 254 15.28 5.87 -5.63
N VAL A 255 14.57 6.28 -4.58
CA VAL A 255 15.14 6.44 -3.24
C VAL A 255 15.36 5.10 -2.54
N TYR A 256 14.62 4.06 -2.95
CA TYR A 256 14.81 2.70 -2.45
C TYR A 256 14.52 1.69 -3.56
N SER A 257 15.37 0.67 -3.69
CA SER A 257 15.14 -0.46 -4.58
C SER A 257 15.63 -1.76 -3.96
N PHE A 258 15.04 -2.88 -4.38
CA PHE A 258 15.37 -4.20 -3.88
C PHE A 258 15.24 -5.26 -4.96
N ALA A 259 16.00 -6.35 -4.81
CA ALA A 259 16.13 -7.35 -5.88
C ALA A 259 14.83 -8.15 -6.12
N ASN A 260 14.46 -8.29 -7.39
CA ASN A 260 13.41 -9.17 -7.89
C ASN A 260 14.07 -10.39 -8.58
N PRO A 261 13.65 -11.66 -8.35
CA PRO A 261 12.58 -12.12 -7.46
C PRO A 261 13.06 -12.52 -6.05
N SER A 262 14.32 -12.22 -5.70
CA SER A 262 14.95 -12.77 -4.48
C SER A 262 14.46 -12.11 -3.19
N VAL A 263 14.20 -10.80 -3.21
CA VAL A 263 13.69 -10.04 -2.05
C VAL A 263 12.20 -9.75 -2.19
N GLY A 264 11.75 -9.32 -3.36
CA GLY A 264 10.34 -9.09 -3.69
C GLY A 264 10.01 -9.57 -5.10
N ASN A 265 8.84 -9.21 -5.60
CA ASN A 265 8.37 -9.58 -6.93
C ASN A 265 7.44 -8.55 -7.60
N ALA A 266 6.71 -7.77 -6.81
CA ALA A 266 5.82 -6.72 -7.27
C ALA A 266 5.58 -5.75 -6.12
N VAL A 267 6.32 -4.64 -6.08
CA VAL A 267 6.13 -3.63 -5.04
C VAL A 267 4.76 -2.99 -5.18
N ILE A 268 4.05 -2.89 -4.06
CA ILE A 268 2.74 -2.24 -4.04
C ILE A 268 2.89 -0.73 -3.88
N GLY A 269 3.95 -0.27 -3.21
CA GLY A 269 4.02 1.07 -2.64
C GLY A 269 3.33 1.11 -1.28
N GLY A 270 3.05 2.31 -0.76
CA GLY A 270 2.30 2.49 0.48
C GLY A 270 2.20 3.96 0.90
N TYR A 271 2.20 4.21 2.20
CA TYR A 271 1.83 5.50 2.81
C TYR A 271 2.78 5.88 3.94
N VAL A 272 2.93 7.18 4.16
CA VAL A 272 3.56 7.70 5.38
C VAL A 272 2.57 7.64 6.53
N TYR A 273 2.92 6.99 7.64
CA TYR A 273 2.05 6.92 8.81
C TYR A 273 1.90 8.29 9.47
N ARG A 274 0.65 8.77 9.55
CA ARG A 274 0.27 10.04 10.19
C ARG A 274 -0.76 9.89 11.31
N GLY A 275 -1.12 8.65 11.66
CA GLY A 275 -2.05 8.29 12.72
C GLY A 275 -1.57 8.63 14.13
N ALA A 276 -2.51 8.87 15.04
CA ALA A 276 -2.21 9.22 16.43
C ALA A 276 -2.11 7.99 17.34
N ALA A 277 -2.60 6.82 16.90
CA ALA A 277 -2.64 5.62 17.72
C ALA A 277 -1.25 5.00 17.99
N ILE A 278 -0.28 5.23 17.10
CA ILE A 278 1.09 4.69 17.19
C ILE A 278 2.11 5.84 17.04
N PRO A 279 2.26 6.73 18.04
CA PRO A 279 3.03 7.97 17.91
C PRO A 279 4.49 7.79 17.44
N GLU A 280 5.12 6.67 17.77
CA GLU A 280 6.48 6.32 17.39
C GLU A 280 6.67 6.04 15.89
N LEU A 281 5.58 5.80 15.15
CA LEU A 281 5.62 5.58 13.70
C LEU A 281 5.40 6.86 12.89
N GLN A 282 5.17 8.00 13.53
CA GLN A 282 4.93 9.28 12.84
C GLN A 282 6.03 9.60 11.82
N GLY A 283 5.64 9.82 10.56
CA GLY A 283 6.57 10.13 9.46
C GLY A 283 7.31 8.92 8.89
N THR A 284 6.94 7.71 9.28
CA THR A 284 7.52 6.46 8.76
C THR A 284 6.75 6.02 7.51
N TYR A 285 7.44 5.80 6.39
CA TYR A 285 6.84 5.27 5.17
C TYR A 285 6.71 3.75 5.27
N PHE A 286 5.48 3.25 5.10
CA PHE A 286 5.14 1.83 5.00
C PHE A 286 5.03 1.43 3.54
N PHE A 287 5.52 0.25 3.18
CA PHE A 287 5.31 -0.35 1.88
C PHE A 287 5.27 -1.87 1.98
N SER A 288 4.74 -2.50 0.92
CA SER A 288 4.58 -3.94 0.83
C SER A 288 4.95 -4.44 -0.57
N ASP A 289 5.09 -5.75 -0.68
CA ASP A 289 5.25 -6.48 -1.93
C ASP A 289 4.11 -7.50 -2.10
N ALA A 290 3.53 -7.60 -3.29
CA ALA A 290 2.40 -8.49 -3.53
C ALA A 290 2.81 -9.96 -3.43
N GLY A 291 3.92 -10.33 -4.09
CA GLY A 291 4.34 -11.73 -4.22
C GLY A 291 4.94 -12.30 -2.93
N LYS A 292 5.55 -11.46 -2.10
CA LYS A 292 6.17 -11.86 -0.83
C LYS A 292 5.36 -11.46 0.40
N SER A 293 4.41 -10.53 0.26
CA SER A 293 3.56 -10.03 1.35
C SER A 293 4.31 -9.54 2.59
N PHE A 294 5.58 -9.14 2.44
CA PHE A 294 6.29 -8.50 3.54
C PHE A 294 5.70 -7.11 3.80
N ILE A 295 5.76 -6.64 5.05
CA ILE A 295 5.53 -5.24 5.39
C ILE A 295 6.87 -4.64 5.84
N LYS A 296 7.33 -3.60 5.15
CA LYS A 296 8.57 -2.92 5.48
C LYS A 296 8.34 -1.44 5.69
N THR A 297 9.23 -0.85 6.48
CA THR A 297 9.20 0.57 6.78
C THR A 297 10.55 1.21 6.66
N PHE A 298 10.58 2.50 6.31
CA PHE A 298 11.76 3.33 6.46
C PHE A 298 11.37 4.81 6.68
N THR A 299 12.36 5.64 6.97
CA THR A 299 12.24 7.09 6.98
C THR A 299 13.17 7.67 5.91
N LEU A 300 12.84 8.86 5.39
CA LEU A 300 13.68 9.57 4.44
C LEU A 300 14.13 10.89 5.05
N THR A 301 15.43 11.02 5.28
CA THR A 301 16.03 12.23 5.87
C THR A 301 17.03 12.82 4.90
N GLY A 302 16.76 14.04 4.41
CA GLY A 302 17.65 14.72 3.46
C GLY A 302 17.84 13.94 2.15
N GLY A 303 16.80 13.24 1.68
CA GLY A 303 16.85 12.41 0.47
C GLY A 303 17.54 11.06 0.65
N VAL A 304 17.91 10.68 1.87
CA VAL A 304 18.55 9.40 2.18
C VAL A 304 17.62 8.52 3.00
N VAL A 305 17.42 7.29 2.54
CA VAL A 305 16.63 6.28 3.27
C VAL A 305 17.39 5.80 4.49
N THR A 306 16.71 5.82 5.65
CA THR A 306 17.24 5.38 6.94
C THR A 306 16.24 4.50 7.67
N GLY A 307 16.74 3.56 8.50
CA GLY A 307 15.89 2.76 9.37
C GLY A 307 15.00 1.73 8.64
N VAL A 308 15.48 1.17 7.53
CA VAL A 308 14.77 0.08 6.82
C VAL A 308 14.55 -1.07 7.79
N THR A 309 13.29 -1.37 8.09
CA THR A 309 12.88 -2.36 9.09
C THR A 309 11.84 -3.29 8.46
N ASP A 310 12.02 -4.59 8.64
CA ASP A 310 10.99 -5.59 8.32
C ASP A 310 10.03 -5.70 9.50
N ARG A 311 8.78 -5.29 9.26
CA ARG A 311 7.68 -5.25 10.23
C ARG A 311 6.64 -6.32 9.96
N THR A 312 6.95 -7.30 9.10
CA THR A 312 5.98 -8.33 8.72
C THR A 312 5.44 -9.05 9.94
N ASN A 313 6.31 -9.45 10.87
CA ASN A 313 5.88 -10.13 12.10
C ASN A 313 5.21 -9.19 13.12
N ASP A 314 5.45 -7.88 13.04
CA ASP A 314 4.78 -6.91 13.91
C ASP A 314 3.33 -6.68 13.45
N VAL A 315 3.11 -6.63 12.14
CA VAL A 315 1.82 -6.27 11.52
C VAL A 315 0.96 -7.50 11.21
N ASP A 316 1.58 -8.60 10.78
CA ASP A 316 0.93 -9.88 10.50
C ASP A 316 1.59 -11.02 11.28
N PRO A 317 1.52 -11.00 12.62
CA PRO A 317 2.10 -12.05 13.44
C PRO A 317 1.44 -13.41 13.21
N LEU A 318 0.28 -13.49 12.54
CA LEU A 318 -0.41 -14.76 12.27
C LEU A 318 -0.18 -15.28 10.85
N ASN A 319 0.56 -14.54 10.02
CA ASN A 319 0.77 -14.83 8.61
C ASN A 319 -0.56 -15.10 7.86
N VAL A 320 -1.57 -14.25 8.11
CA VAL A 320 -2.90 -14.35 7.50
C VAL A 320 -3.04 -13.50 6.24
N LEU A 321 -2.13 -12.55 6.02
CA LEU A 321 -2.14 -11.65 4.86
C LEU A 321 -1.88 -12.44 3.58
N GLN A 322 -2.86 -12.45 2.68
CA GLN A 322 -2.77 -13.21 1.44
C GLN A 322 -2.61 -12.29 0.24
N GLN A 323 -1.36 -12.02 -0.14
CA GLN A 323 -1.02 -11.14 -1.27
C GLN A 323 -1.56 -9.74 -1.04
N ALA A 324 -0.81 -8.93 -0.28
CA ALA A 324 -1.11 -7.52 -0.10
C ALA A 324 -1.15 -6.81 -1.46
N VAL A 325 -2.21 -6.02 -1.71
CA VAL A 325 -2.42 -5.33 -2.99
C VAL A 325 -2.72 -3.84 -2.85
N SER A 326 -2.95 -3.37 -1.62
CA SER A 326 -3.04 -1.94 -1.35
C SER A 326 -2.84 -1.67 0.12
N PHE A 327 -2.35 -0.46 0.40
CA PHE A 327 -2.63 0.20 1.66
C PHE A 327 -3.84 1.13 1.47
N GLY A 328 -4.46 1.51 2.58
CA GLY A 328 -5.42 2.60 2.68
C GLY A 328 -5.19 3.39 3.96
N GLU A 329 -5.78 4.57 4.05
CA GLU A 329 -5.66 5.46 5.21
C GLU A 329 -7.03 6.03 5.56
N ASP A 330 -7.40 6.05 6.84
CA ASP A 330 -8.62 6.72 7.30
C ASP A 330 -8.43 8.22 7.54
N ASN A 331 -9.50 8.89 7.98
CA ASN A 331 -9.46 10.34 8.26
C ASN A 331 -8.53 10.71 9.42
N ASP A 332 -8.22 9.76 10.31
CA ASP A 332 -7.35 9.97 11.47
C ASP A 332 -5.87 9.67 11.14
N GLY A 333 -5.58 9.23 9.91
CA GLY A 333 -4.22 8.89 9.46
C GLY A 333 -3.79 7.46 9.82
N GLU A 334 -4.73 6.63 10.29
CA GLU A 334 -4.44 5.23 10.60
C GLU A 334 -4.42 4.40 9.31
N LEU A 335 -3.50 3.45 9.25
CA LEU A 335 -3.25 2.66 8.04
C LEU A 335 -4.00 1.34 8.04
N TYR A 336 -4.40 0.95 6.84
CA TYR A 336 -5.07 -0.31 6.54
C TYR A 336 -4.31 -1.04 5.43
N LEU A 337 -4.43 -2.35 5.42
CA LEU A 337 -3.94 -3.24 4.36
C LEU A 337 -5.13 -3.95 3.72
N ALA A 338 -5.09 -4.10 2.40
CA ALA A 338 -6.04 -4.91 1.66
C ALA A 338 -5.30 -6.05 0.93
N ASP A 339 -5.90 -7.23 0.97
CA ASP A 339 -5.34 -8.43 0.35
C ASP A 339 -6.23 -8.93 -0.79
N LEU A 340 -5.66 -9.76 -1.68
CA LEU A 340 -6.40 -10.26 -2.84
C LEU A 340 -7.42 -11.36 -2.47
N ALA A 341 -7.37 -11.90 -1.25
CA ALA A 341 -8.39 -12.78 -0.71
C ALA A 341 -9.67 -12.02 -0.30
N GLY A 342 -9.61 -10.69 -0.23
CA GLY A 342 -10.75 -9.79 0.00
C GLY A 342 -10.87 -9.28 1.44
N ALA A 343 -9.84 -9.47 2.27
CA ALA A 343 -9.81 -8.94 3.61
C ALA A 343 -9.21 -7.53 3.66
N VAL A 344 -9.65 -6.75 4.65
CA VAL A 344 -9.08 -5.45 5.00
C VAL A 344 -8.67 -5.49 6.47
N TYR A 345 -7.40 -5.21 6.74
CA TYR A 345 -6.79 -5.24 8.07
C TYR A 345 -6.47 -3.81 8.49
N LYS A 346 -6.70 -3.46 9.75
CA LYS A 346 -6.22 -2.21 10.34
C LYS A 346 -4.89 -2.46 11.05
N ILE A 347 -3.89 -1.63 10.80
CA ILE A 347 -2.67 -1.62 11.61
C ILE A 347 -3.00 -0.91 12.92
N VAL A 348 -2.79 -1.60 14.04
CA VAL A 348 -3.13 -1.11 15.38
C VAL A 348 -1.90 -1.17 16.28
N PRO A 349 -1.79 -0.28 17.30
CA PRO A 349 -0.78 -0.46 18.33
C PRO A 349 -0.97 -1.80 19.02
N VAL A 350 0.11 -2.34 19.58
CA VAL A 350 -0.02 -3.38 20.60
C VAL A 350 -0.79 -2.76 21.78
N PRO A 351 -1.92 -3.36 22.20
CA PRO A 351 -2.72 -2.84 23.30
C PRO A 351 -1.88 -2.78 24.58
N PRO A 352 -1.79 -1.62 25.27
CA PRO A 352 -0.97 -1.45 26.46
C PRO A 352 -1.30 -2.49 27.52
N GLU A 353 -0.31 -3.28 27.90
CA GLU A 353 -0.31 -4.21 29.01
C GLU A 353 -0.63 -3.43 30.29
N GLN A 354 -1.64 -3.89 31.03
CA GLN A 354 -1.95 -3.33 32.35
C GLN A 354 -0.80 -3.72 33.28
N GLY A 355 -0.22 -2.73 33.97
CA GLY A 355 1.10 -2.86 34.59
C GLY A 355 1.32 -4.09 35.48
N GLU A 356 2.57 -4.52 35.46
CA GLU A 356 3.13 -5.68 36.15
C GLU A 356 2.71 -5.77 37.63
N GLY A 357 2.09 -6.89 37.99
CA GLY A 357 2.23 -7.45 39.33
C GLY A 357 3.48 -8.33 39.33
N GLU A 358 4.36 -8.18 40.32
CA GLU A 358 5.42 -9.16 40.56
C GLU A 358 4.77 -10.56 40.72
N LEU A 359 4.89 -11.45 39.74
CA LEU A 359 4.42 -12.83 39.89
C LEU A 359 5.51 -13.85 39.55
N GLU A 360 5.62 -14.84 40.44
CA GLU A 360 6.57 -15.94 40.42
C GLU A 360 6.19 -17.07 39.43
N HIS A 361 5.51 -16.76 38.31
CA HIS A 361 4.83 -17.79 37.53
C HIS A 361 4.97 -17.65 36.00
N TYR A 362 5.04 -18.80 35.31
CA TYR A 362 5.30 -18.94 33.88
C TYR A 362 4.02 -18.83 33.02
N THR A 363 3.41 -17.65 32.95
CA THR A 363 2.24 -17.38 32.07
C THR A 363 2.46 -16.19 31.14
N ALA A 364 1.77 -16.20 29.99
CA ALA A 364 1.65 -15.03 29.12
C ALA A 364 0.84 -13.87 29.74
N ASP A 365 0.30 -14.02 30.96
CA ASP A 365 -0.50 -13.01 31.66
C ASP A 365 0.38 -12.07 32.45
N VAL A 366 0.83 -11.03 31.77
CA VAL A 366 1.75 -10.02 32.28
C VAL A 366 1.09 -9.07 33.29
N ASN A 367 -0.24 -8.99 33.27
CA ASN A 367 -1.00 -8.07 34.12
C ASN A 367 -1.60 -8.78 35.35
N SER A 368 -1.36 -10.09 35.49
CA SER A 368 -1.72 -10.89 36.66
C SER A 368 -3.23 -10.96 36.95
N ASN A 369 -4.11 -10.72 35.96
CA ASN A 369 -5.56 -10.75 36.16
C ASN A 369 -6.18 -12.15 36.04
N ASN A 370 -5.36 -13.18 35.80
CA ASN A 370 -5.71 -14.56 35.57
C ASN A 370 -6.54 -14.80 34.29
N ARG A 371 -6.36 -13.94 33.28
CA ARG A 371 -6.96 -14.05 31.95
C ARG A 371 -6.02 -13.50 30.89
N LEU A 372 -5.90 -14.24 29.80
CA LEU A 372 -5.19 -13.76 28.63
C LEU A 372 -6.09 -12.86 27.81
N SER A 373 -5.60 -11.67 27.55
CA SER A 373 -6.07 -10.74 26.55
C SER A 373 -5.58 -11.16 25.15
N LEU A 374 -6.21 -10.62 24.11
CA LEU A 374 -5.77 -10.89 22.74
C LEU A 374 -4.35 -10.35 22.49
N SER A 375 -3.95 -9.25 23.13
CA SER A 375 -2.60 -8.68 22.99
C SER A 375 -1.53 -9.62 23.52
N GLU A 376 -1.73 -10.19 24.71
CA GLU A 376 -0.80 -11.16 25.31
C GLU A 376 -0.63 -12.41 24.43
N VAL A 377 -1.73 -12.90 23.84
CA VAL A 377 -1.68 -14.04 22.91
C VAL A 377 -0.95 -13.67 21.62
N LEU A 378 -1.28 -12.53 21.01
CA LEU A 378 -0.64 -12.07 19.78
C LEU A 378 0.86 -11.83 20.00
N ARG A 379 1.25 -11.38 21.19
CA ARG A 379 2.65 -11.16 21.56
C ARG A 379 3.44 -12.47 21.62
N VAL A 380 2.89 -13.50 22.26
CA VAL A 380 3.48 -14.85 22.27
C VAL A 380 3.62 -15.40 20.85
N ILE A 381 2.60 -15.19 20.01
CA ILE A 381 2.63 -15.68 18.63
C ILE A 381 3.67 -14.90 17.80
N GLN A 382 3.84 -13.60 18.02
CA GLN A 382 4.90 -12.81 17.41
C GLN A 382 6.29 -13.38 17.74
N PHE A 383 6.54 -13.77 18.99
CA PHE A 383 7.80 -14.42 19.36
C PHE A 383 7.95 -15.81 18.74
N TYR A 384 6.88 -16.61 18.70
CA TYR A 384 6.88 -17.92 18.03
C TYR A 384 7.24 -17.82 16.54
N ASN A 385 6.73 -16.80 15.84
CA ASN A 385 6.99 -16.58 14.43
C ASN A 385 8.30 -15.81 14.15
N SER A 386 9.07 -15.53 15.19
CA SER A 386 10.42 -14.95 15.07
C SER A 386 11.50 -16.00 15.32
N ASP A 387 12.74 -15.73 14.92
CA ASP A 387 13.89 -16.61 15.17
C ASP A 387 14.38 -16.62 16.64
N GLY A 388 13.47 -16.32 17.56
CA GLY A 388 13.70 -16.11 18.99
C GLY A 388 13.47 -14.66 19.39
N PHE A 389 13.68 -14.35 20.67
CA PHE A 389 13.53 -13.00 21.20
C PHE A 389 14.71 -12.65 22.12
N TYR A 390 14.73 -11.40 22.59
CA TYR A 390 15.78 -10.88 23.47
C TYR A 390 15.27 -9.70 24.31
N CYS A 391 15.98 -9.39 25.39
CA CYS A 391 15.72 -8.27 26.28
C CYS A 391 15.87 -6.92 25.56
N ALA A 392 14.84 -6.09 25.62
CA ALA A 392 14.81 -4.76 25.04
C ALA A 392 14.18 -3.77 26.03
N ALA A 393 15.01 -3.17 26.88
CA ALA A 393 14.53 -2.17 27.83
C ALA A 393 13.90 -0.98 27.07
N GLY A 394 12.62 -0.70 27.35
CA GLY A 394 11.85 0.35 26.69
C GLY A 394 10.77 -0.14 25.72
N THR A 395 10.67 -1.45 25.48
CA THR A 395 9.45 -2.06 24.94
C THR A 395 8.44 -2.29 26.06
N GLU A 396 7.20 -2.52 25.67
CA GLU A 396 6.05 -2.67 26.57
C GLU A 396 6.21 -3.79 27.60
N ASP A 397 6.77 -4.92 27.18
CA ASP A 397 7.00 -6.12 27.99
C ASP A 397 8.48 -6.34 28.35
N GLY A 398 9.37 -5.43 27.92
CA GLY A 398 10.82 -5.56 28.11
C GLY A 398 11.52 -6.52 27.15
N TYR A 399 10.83 -7.01 26.10
CA TYR A 399 11.40 -7.91 25.09
C TYR A 399 11.22 -7.39 23.65
N SER A 400 12.00 -7.94 22.72
CA SER A 400 11.87 -7.69 21.28
C SER A 400 12.04 -9.00 20.51
N PRO A 401 11.28 -9.24 19.43
CA PRO A 401 11.51 -10.38 18.54
C PRO A 401 12.86 -10.23 17.82
N GLY A 402 13.51 -11.37 17.55
CA GLY A 402 14.74 -11.48 16.78
C GLY A 402 15.76 -12.49 17.34
N ALA A 403 16.60 -13.02 16.44
CA ALA A 403 17.61 -14.04 16.77
C ALA A 403 18.80 -13.50 17.59
N VAL A 404 19.05 -12.19 17.55
CA VAL A 404 20.27 -11.56 18.07
C VAL A 404 19.91 -10.40 18.97
N GLY A 405 20.32 -10.47 20.23
CA GLY A 405 20.19 -9.37 21.18
C GLY A 405 20.58 -9.79 22.60
N ASN A 406 20.33 -8.89 23.56
CA ASN A 406 20.68 -9.13 24.96
C ASN A 406 19.81 -10.23 25.58
N ARG A 407 20.39 -11.25 26.21
CA ARG A 407 19.65 -12.37 26.84
C ARG A 407 20.04 -12.57 28.31
N THR A 408 20.33 -11.46 28.99
CA THR A 408 20.75 -11.47 30.41
C THR A 408 19.60 -11.21 31.37
N CYS A 409 18.42 -10.83 30.90
CA CYS A 409 17.20 -10.76 31.70
C CYS A 409 16.59 -12.16 31.87
N ILE A 410 15.51 -12.25 32.64
CA ILE A 410 14.70 -13.47 32.73
C ILE A 410 14.07 -13.70 31.34
N ALA A 411 13.88 -14.94 30.92
CA ALA A 411 13.18 -15.21 29.67
C ALA A 411 11.70 -14.83 29.80
N TYR A 412 11.04 -14.50 28.69
CA TYR A 412 9.62 -14.17 28.68
C TYR A 412 8.80 -15.27 29.34
N ASP A 413 7.81 -14.93 30.16
CA ASP A 413 7.14 -15.90 31.04
C ASP A 413 6.43 -17.04 30.29
N SER A 414 6.20 -16.89 28.99
CA SER A 414 5.65 -17.96 28.11
C SER A 414 6.69 -18.91 27.51
N ASP A 415 7.99 -18.65 27.68
CA ASP A 415 9.10 -19.55 27.33
C ASP A 415 9.44 -20.39 28.56
N TYR A 416 8.59 -21.37 28.88
CA TYR A 416 8.59 -22.02 30.19
C TYR A 416 9.39 -23.32 30.22
N ASP A 417 9.47 -24.08 29.11
CA ASP A 417 10.33 -25.27 29.05
C ASP A 417 10.66 -25.72 27.61
N PRO A 418 11.94 -25.67 27.19
CA PRO A 418 13.08 -25.10 27.92
C PRO A 418 13.15 -23.58 27.72
N GLN A 419 13.50 -22.81 28.75
CA GLN A 419 13.81 -21.36 28.66
C GLN A 419 14.96 -21.08 27.67
N ASN A 420 14.65 -21.04 26.37
CA ASN A 420 15.61 -21.08 25.29
C ASN A 420 15.60 -19.83 24.40
N TRP A 421 14.82 -18.83 24.80
CA TRP A 421 14.57 -17.59 24.08
C TRP A 421 13.86 -17.80 22.75
N ARG A 422 13.06 -18.87 22.67
CA ARG A 422 12.13 -19.13 21.57
C ARG A 422 10.86 -19.75 22.13
N ILE A 423 9.74 -19.26 21.64
CA ILE A 423 8.45 -19.88 21.90
C ILE A 423 8.29 -21.09 20.97
N SER A 424 7.95 -22.23 21.55
CA SER A 424 7.62 -23.47 20.88
C SER A 424 6.13 -23.54 20.53
N LEU A 425 5.76 -24.45 19.63
CA LEU A 425 4.36 -24.65 19.29
C LEU A 425 3.53 -25.08 20.50
N ASN A 426 4.11 -25.85 21.43
CA ASN A 426 3.42 -26.29 22.64
C ASN A 426 3.09 -25.09 23.53
N GLU A 427 4.03 -24.17 23.69
CA GLU A 427 3.83 -22.92 24.44
C GLU A 427 2.74 -22.05 23.80
N VAL A 428 2.73 -21.91 22.47
CA VAL A 428 1.64 -21.21 21.76
C VAL A 428 0.28 -21.87 21.97
N LEU A 429 0.20 -23.19 21.76
CA LEU A 429 -1.05 -23.94 21.91
C LEU A 429 -1.59 -23.83 23.33
N ARG A 430 -0.69 -23.78 24.31
CA ARG A 430 -1.02 -23.61 25.71
C ARG A 430 -1.59 -22.23 25.99
N VAL A 431 -0.94 -21.18 25.50
CA VAL A 431 -1.43 -19.80 25.58
C VAL A 431 -2.79 -19.65 24.91
N ILE A 432 -3.00 -20.24 23.73
CA ILE A 432 -4.31 -20.26 23.07
C ILE A 432 -5.36 -21.02 23.90
N GLN A 433 -4.99 -22.13 24.55
CA GLN A 433 -5.89 -22.87 25.42
C GLN A 433 -6.36 -22.00 26.60
N LEU A 434 -5.43 -21.30 27.26
CA LEU A 434 -5.71 -20.41 28.39
C LEU A 434 -6.55 -19.21 27.96
N TYR A 435 -6.28 -18.62 26.80
CA TYR A 435 -7.07 -17.54 26.21
C TYR A 435 -8.54 -17.93 25.97
N ASN A 436 -8.77 -19.17 25.53
CA ASN A 436 -10.11 -19.67 25.27
C ASN A 436 -10.89 -20.04 26.55
N THR A 437 -10.31 -19.87 27.74
CA THR A 437 -11.03 -20.07 29.00
C THR A 437 -12.00 -18.91 29.25
N THR A 438 -13.29 -19.20 29.37
CA THR A 438 -14.31 -18.16 29.59
C THR A 438 -14.33 -17.64 31.02
N THR A 439 -13.81 -18.41 31.96
CA THR A 439 -13.76 -18.15 33.41
C THR A 439 -12.42 -17.59 33.85
N GLY A 440 -11.34 -17.80 33.10
CA GLY A 440 -9.95 -17.52 33.46
C GLY A 440 -9.20 -18.81 33.83
N PHE A 441 -7.99 -18.65 34.35
CA PHE A 441 -7.13 -19.75 34.79
C PHE A 441 -6.59 -19.49 36.21
N GLN A 442 -5.97 -20.48 36.84
CA GLN A 442 -5.44 -20.36 38.19
C GLN A 442 -4.17 -21.23 38.35
N PRO A 443 -3.27 -20.88 39.27
CA PRO A 443 -2.14 -21.72 39.62
C PRO A 443 -2.56 -23.14 40.02
N CYS A 444 -1.85 -24.14 39.54
CA CYS A 444 -2.21 -25.54 39.60
C CYS A 444 -0.95 -26.42 39.53
N GLU A 445 -0.63 -27.14 40.60
CA GLU A 445 0.61 -27.93 40.74
C GLU A 445 0.79 -29.02 39.66
N ASN A 446 -0.30 -29.46 39.03
CA ASN A 446 -0.29 -30.46 37.96
C ASN A 446 -0.51 -29.86 36.56
N GLY A 447 -0.51 -28.54 36.43
CA GLY A 447 -0.56 -27.86 35.14
C GLY A 447 0.77 -27.98 34.39
N GLU A 448 0.74 -28.08 33.06
CA GLU A 448 1.95 -28.19 32.23
C GLU A 448 2.89 -26.98 32.35
N ASP A 449 2.34 -25.82 32.74
CA ASP A 449 2.99 -24.53 32.95
C ASP A 449 2.77 -24.00 34.38
N GLY A 450 2.28 -24.86 35.28
CA GLY A 450 1.86 -24.46 36.63
C GLY A 450 0.47 -23.82 36.69
N PHE A 451 -0.34 -23.87 35.62
CA PHE A 451 -1.71 -23.32 35.59
C PHE A 451 -2.76 -24.33 35.11
N CYS A 452 -4.02 -24.09 35.48
CA CYS A 452 -5.19 -24.84 35.02
C CYS A 452 -6.35 -23.87 34.75
N SER A 453 -7.21 -24.16 33.77
CA SER A 453 -8.46 -23.40 33.57
C SER A 453 -9.36 -23.46 34.81
N ILE A 454 -10.09 -22.39 35.12
CA ILE A 454 -11.05 -22.31 36.24
C ILE A 454 -12.36 -23.04 35.92
#